data_AF-A0A428NLV0-F1
#
_entry.id   AF-A0A428NLV0-F1
#
_cell.length_a   1.000
_cell.length_b   1.000
_cell.length_c   1.000
_cell.angle_alpha   90.00
_cell.angle_beta   90.00
_cell.angle_gamma   90.00
#
_symmetry.space_group_name_H-M   'P 1'
#
loop_
_entity.id
_entity.type
_entity.pdbx_description
1 polymer ?
#
loop_
_entity_poly.entity_id
_entity_poly.type
_entity_poly.pdbx_seq_one_letter_code
_entity_poly.pdbx_strand_id
1 'polypeptide(L)'
;MDGPKIIKLTDAERDNGVMGDKKLYDTIEAFHADGLVVVENAIDVGIIDRLNARMLQDTEKILCGGGDSGNSVVYNRLSDNLTNESAALGGNLSQVPPLEKEWMFPEVYANKHAVRILSYILGPRPEAHFIRTNTLLATNERQLVHADLRCEHPEHPFGVVFNTCLVDVGPENGTTELWLGTQNTSIDCHRSLGEAIIAEAPLAKRRVERPPCYPSIKKGSIVLRDLRLWHVLLLWNPVAIL
;
A
#
# COMPACT_ATOMS: atom_id res chain seq x y z
N MET A 1 12.63 -16.97 5.08
CA MET A 1 11.92 -16.42 3.91
C MET A 1 12.35 -14.98 3.75
N ASP A 2 12.53 -14.55 2.51
CA ASP A 2 12.81 -13.15 2.18
C ASP A 2 11.59 -12.29 2.51
N GLY A 3 11.82 -11.01 2.78
CA GLY A 3 10.77 -10.10 3.22
C GLY A 3 11.30 -8.69 3.43
N PRO A 4 10.39 -7.70 3.49
CA PRO A 4 10.81 -6.32 3.64
C PRO A 4 11.46 -6.09 4.98
N LYS A 5 12.38 -5.11 5.03
CA LYS A 5 12.93 -4.65 6.29
C LYS A 5 11.82 -4.03 7.14
N ILE A 6 11.69 -4.54 8.37
CA ILE A 6 10.79 -3.99 9.38
C ILE A 6 11.62 -3.20 10.40
N ILE A 7 11.30 -1.91 10.54
CA ILE A 7 11.88 -1.00 11.51
C ILE A 7 10.85 -0.77 12.62
N LYS A 8 11.07 -1.39 13.78
CA LYS A 8 10.13 -1.30 14.89
C LYS A 8 10.40 -0.08 15.76
N LEU A 9 9.38 0.76 15.95
CA LEU A 9 9.41 1.85 16.90
C LEU A 9 9.05 1.37 18.31
N THR A 10 9.66 2.02 19.30
CA THR A 10 9.18 1.97 20.68
C THR A 10 7.93 2.84 20.84
N ASP A 11 7.15 2.59 21.88
CA ASP A 11 5.97 3.42 22.19
C ASP A 11 6.36 4.89 22.40
N ALA A 12 7.49 5.14 23.06
CA ALA A 12 8.02 6.48 23.24
C ALA A 12 8.31 7.18 21.89
N GLU A 13 9.01 6.50 20.97
CA GLU A 13 9.28 7.04 19.62
C GLU A 13 7.99 7.28 18.82
N ARG A 14 7.04 6.34 18.89
CA ARG A 14 5.72 6.47 18.27
C ARG A 14 5.03 7.74 18.77
N ASP A 15 4.90 7.89 20.08
CA ASP A 15 4.09 8.93 20.71
C ASP A 15 4.74 10.32 20.59
N ASN A 16 6.07 10.40 20.64
CA ASN A 16 6.78 11.67 20.50
C ASN A 16 7.05 12.08 19.04
N GLY A 17 6.95 11.15 18.09
CA GLY A 17 7.20 11.40 16.66
C GLY A 17 8.69 11.54 16.30
N VAL A 18 9.59 11.02 17.12
CA VAL A 18 11.05 11.13 16.97
C VAL A 18 11.69 9.74 16.99
N MET A 19 11.97 9.18 15.81
CA MET A 19 12.78 7.97 15.69
C MET A 19 14.28 8.27 15.86
N GLY A 20 15.02 7.32 16.42
CA GLY A 20 16.49 7.42 16.52
C GLY A 20 17.20 7.41 15.16
N ASP A 21 18.35 8.07 15.07
CA ASP A 21 19.06 8.30 13.80
C ASP A 21 19.48 7.01 13.10
N LYS A 22 19.88 5.98 13.85
CA LYS A 22 20.17 4.66 13.26
C LYS A 22 18.94 4.07 12.57
N LYS A 23 17.76 4.18 13.20
CA LYS A 23 16.53 3.66 12.59
C LYS A 23 16.17 4.46 11.34
N LEU A 24 16.34 5.78 11.37
CA LEU A 24 16.13 6.61 10.19
C LEU A 24 17.06 6.20 9.04
N TYR A 25 18.35 6.00 9.32
CA TYR A 25 19.32 5.49 8.35
C TYR A 25 18.90 4.13 7.79
N ASP A 26 18.64 3.16 8.68
CA ASP A 26 18.23 1.81 8.27
C ASP A 26 16.94 1.83 7.43
N THR A 27 16.01 2.75 7.74
CA THR A 27 14.77 2.93 6.98
C THR A 27 15.05 3.43 5.56
N ILE A 28 15.89 4.45 5.42
CA ILE A 28 16.24 5.03 4.11
C ILE A 28 16.99 4.00 3.26
N GLU A 29 17.97 3.31 3.84
CA GLU A 29 18.74 2.26 3.16
C GLU A 29 17.83 1.12 2.68
N ALA A 30 16.91 0.67 3.53
CA ALA A 30 15.95 -0.37 3.16
C ALA A 30 15.06 0.08 2.00
N PHE A 31 14.56 1.32 2.03
CA PHE A 31 13.75 1.86 0.95
C PHE A 31 14.54 1.89 -0.37
N HIS A 32 15.79 2.33 -0.38
CA HIS A 32 16.58 2.36 -1.62
C HIS A 32 16.98 0.96 -2.11
N ALA A 33 17.28 0.04 -1.20
CA ALA A 33 17.64 -1.34 -1.55
C ALA A 33 16.44 -2.14 -2.10
N ASP A 34 15.33 -2.13 -1.37
CA ASP A 34 14.19 -3.01 -1.62
C ASP A 34 12.99 -2.31 -2.26
N GLY A 35 13.00 -0.98 -2.36
CA GLY A 35 11.88 -0.17 -2.85
C GLY A 35 10.73 -0.10 -1.86
N LEU A 36 10.93 -0.63 -0.65
CA LEU A 36 9.93 -0.70 0.39
C LEU A 36 10.56 -0.78 1.77
N VAL A 37 9.92 -0.15 2.73
CA VAL A 37 10.22 -0.32 4.15
C VAL A 37 8.93 -0.30 4.97
N VAL A 38 8.89 -1.14 6.00
CA VAL A 38 7.79 -1.16 6.97
C VAL A 38 8.28 -0.52 8.26
N VAL A 39 7.52 0.44 8.78
CA VAL A 39 7.76 1.01 10.12
C VAL A 39 6.67 0.47 11.04
N GLU A 40 7.02 -0.52 11.85
CA GLU A 40 6.10 -1.17 12.81
C GLU A 40 5.91 -0.29 14.04
N ASN A 41 4.69 -0.30 14.61
CA ASN A 41 4.29 0.51 15.76
C ASN A 41 4.40 2.02 15.49
N ALA A 42 4.06 2.45 14.27
CA ALA A 42 4.10 3.85 13.87
C ALA A 42 2.87 4.66 14.32
N ILE A 43 1.77 3.97 14.63
CA ILE A 43 0.49 4.55 15.01
C ILE A 43 -0.10 3.74 16.17
N ASP A 44 -0.72 4.43 17.12
CA ASP A 44 -1.40 3.79 18.24
C ASP A 44 -2.57 2.92 17.74
N VAL A 45 -2.63 1.67 18.21
CA VAL A 45 -3.62 0.70 17.74
C VAL A 45 -5.06 1.10 18.10
N GLY A 46 -5.27 1.91 19.14
CA GLY A 46 -6.59 2.44 19.48
C GLY A 46 -7.10 3.47 18.47
N ILE A 47 -6.20 4.29 17.89
CA ILE A 47 -6.54 5.16 16.76
C ILE A 47 -6.93 4.31 15.55
N ILE A 48 -6.14 3.28 15.26
CA ILE A 48 -6.36 2.37 14.14
C ILE A 48 -7.69 1.64 14.26
N ASP A 49 -8.00 1.07 15.43
CA ASP A 49 -9.25 0.34 15.66
C ASP A 49 -10.47 1.25 15.49
N ARG A 50 -10.40 2.50 15.94
CA ARG A 50 -11.45 3.51 15.74
C ARG A 50 -11.64 3.83 14.26
N LEU A 51 -10.56 4.09 13.52
CA LEU A 51 -10.63 4.41 12.10
C LEU A 51 -11.14 3.22 11.29
N ASN A 52 -10.66 2.01 11.57
CA ASN A 52 -11.12 0.78 10.94
C ASN A 52 -12.63 0.56 11.14
N ALA A 53 -13.12 0.73 12.37
CA ALA A 53 -14.55 0.61 12.66
C ALA A 53 -15.42 1.61 11.87
N ARG A 54 -14.96 2.85 11.70
CA ARG A 54 -15.63 3.85 10.87
C ARG A 54 -15.58 3.48 9.39
N MET A 55 -14.42 3.05 8.90
CA MET A 55 -14.25 2.66 7.50
C MET A 55 -15.11 1.45 7.13
N LEU A 56 -15.29 0.47 8.03
CA LEU A 56 -16.20 -0.66 7.79
C LEU A 56 -17.66 -0.22 7.62
N GLN A 57 -18.11 0.76 8.41
CA GLN A 57 -19.46 1.32 8.27
C GLN A 57 -19.62 2.03 6.92
N ASP A 58 -18.60 2.77 6.48
CA ASP A 58 -18.62 3.46 5.19
C ASP A 58 -18.55 2.46 4.03
N THR A 59 -17.78 1.38 4.16
CA THR A 59 -17.77 0.26 3.22
C THR A 59 -19.16 -0.36 3.07
N GLU A 60 -19.84 -0.66 4.17
CA GLU A 60 -21.19 -1.21 4.14
C GLU A 60 -22.18 -0.27 3.43
N LYS A 61 -22.13 1.04 3.73
CA LYS A 61 -22.95 2.04 3.03
C LYS A 61 -22.67 2.07 1.53
N ILE A 62 -21.40 2.06 1.13
CA ILE A 62 -20.99 2.07 -0.29
C ILE A 62 -21.53 0.83 -1.01
N LEU A 63 -21.40 -0.35 -0.40
CA LEU A 63 -21.89 -1.61 -0.96
C LEU A 63 -23.42 -1.66 -1.07
N CYS A 64 -24.14 -1.01 -0.15
CA CYS A 64 -25.59 -0.85 -0.20
C CYS A 64 -26.06 0.28 -1.15
N GLY A 65 -25.15 0.94 -1.88
CA GLY A 65 -25.47 2.02 -2.82
C GLY A 65 -25.72 3.39 -2.15
N GLY A 66 -25.40 3.52 -0.86
CA GLY A 66 -25.64 4.70 -0.04
C GLY A 66 -24.43 5.64 0.14
N GLY A 67 -23.52 5.71 -0.84
CA GLY A 67 -22.40 6.65 -0.78
C GLY A 67 -22.87 8.11 -0.94
N ASP A 68 -22.38 9.02 -0.09
CA ASP A 68 -22.73 10.45 -0.03
C ASP A 68 -22.50 11.25 -1.34
N SER A 69 -21.89 10.62 -2.35
CA SER A 69 -21.51 11.25 -3.61
C SER A 69 -22.05 10.55 -4.86
N GLY A 70 -23.18 9.83 -4.79
CA GLY A 70 -23.86 9.28 -5.98
C GLY A 70 -23.00 8.42 -6.92
N ASN A 71 -21.83 7.97 -6.47
CA ASN A 71 -20.84 7.31 -7.31
C ASN A 71 -21.00 5.80 -7.19
N SER A 72 -21.01 5.14 -8.35
CA SER A 72 -20.92 3.70 -8.47
C SER A 72 -19.74 3.15 -7.66
N VAL A 73 -19.90 1.96 -7.09
CA VAL A 73 -18.84 1.24 -6.38
C VAL A 73 -17.60 1.12 -7.28
N VAL A 74 -16.46 1.66 -6.82
CA VAL A 74 -15.21 1.67 -7.59
C VAL A 74 -14.27 0.59 -7.08
N TYR A 75 -13.96 -0.36 -7.94
CA TYR A 75 -12.96 -1.39 -7.67
C TYR A 75 -11.66 -1.08 -8.40
N ASN A 76 -10.52 -1.20 -7.71
CA ASN A 76 -9.19 -1.15 -8.31
C ASN A 76 -8.96 -2.48 -9.04
N ARG A 77 -9.21 -2.52 -10.36
CA ARG A 77 -9.09 -3.73 -11.16
C ARG A 77 -7.95 -3.64 -12.16
N LEU A 78 -7.09 -4.66 -12.16
CA LEU A 78 -6.00 -4.88 -13.10
C LEU A 78 -5.99 -6.36 -13.49
N SER A 79 -6.96 -6.75 -14.32
CA SER A 79 -7.13 -8.12 -14.81
C SER A 79 -7.45 -8.13 -16.30
N ASP A 80 -7.05 -9.20 -16.99
CA ASP A 80 -7.34 -9.38 -18.42
C ASP A 80 -8.81 -9.81 -18.67
N ASN A 81 -9.55 -10.21 -17.62
CA ASN A 81 -10.89 -10.80 -17.70
C ASN A 81 -11.93 -9.98 -16.93
N LEU A 82 -12.10 -8.70 -17.28
CA LEU A 82 -13.10 -7.84 -16.67
C LEU A 82 -14.51 -8.15 -17.23
N THR A 83 -15.30 -8.96 -16.52
CA THR A 83 -16.76 -9.00 -16.73
C THR A 83 -17.47 -8.15 -15.69
N ASN A 84 -18.64 -7.60 -16.01
CA ASN A 84 -19.43 -6.83 -15.04
C ASN A 84 -19.98 -7.70 -13.89
N GLU A 85 -20.04 -9.02 -14.07
CA GLU A 85 -20.48 -9.97 -13.04
C GLU A 85 -19.48 -10.11 -11.90
N SER A 86 -18.18 -9.88 -12.15
CA SER A 86 -17.14 -10.07 -11.14
C SER A 86 -17.11 -8.98 -10.05
N ALA A 87 -17.59 -7.77 -10.37
CA ALA A 87 -17.68 -6.66 -9.44
C ALA A 87 -18.72 -6.85 -8.32
N ALA A 88 -19.67 -7.77 -8.50
CA ALA A 88 -20.67 -8.11 -7.49
C ALA A 88 -20.16 -9.15 -6.46
N LEU A 89 -19.04 -9.82 -6.77
CA LEU A 89 -18.52 -10.92 -5.96
C LEU A 89 -17.46 -10.49 -4.93
N GLY A 90 -17.03 -9.22 -4.96
CA GLY A 90 -16.01 -8.64 -4.09
C GLY A 90 -14.84 -8.06 -4.89
N GLY A 91 -13.68 -7.87 -4.26
CA GLY A 91 -12.50 -7.29 -4.91
C GLY A 91 -11.81 -6.22 -4.08
N ASN A 92 -10.82 -5.56 -4.68
CA ASN A 92 -10.16 -4.43 -4.04
C ASN A 92 -10.98 -3.14 -4.20
N LEU A 93 -11.81 -2.84 -3.20
CA LEU A 93 -12.64 -1.64 -3.14
C LEU A 93 -11.78 -0.40 -2.91
N SER A 94 -11.97 0.60 -3.77
CA SER A 94 -11.33 1.90 -3.69
C SER A 94 -12.29 2.91 -3.08
N GLN A 95 -12.22 3.11 -1.77
CA GLN A 95 -13.03 4.12 -1.08
C GLN A 95 -12.17 5.33 -0.67
N VAL A 96 -12.82 6.49 -0.52
CA VAL A 96 -12.20 7.68 0.08
C VAL A 96 -12.26 7.48 1.60
N PRO A 97 -11.13 7.58 2.33
CA PRO A 97 -11.18 7.45 3.78
C PRO A 97 -11.88 8.68 4.39
N PRO A 98 -12.39 8.61 5.63
CA PRO A 98 -13.03 9.75 6.29
C PRO A 98 -12.15 11.00 6.27
N LEU A 99 -12.70 12.14 5.85
CA LEU A 99 -11.98 13.43 5.77
C LEU A 99 -12.55 14.48 6.73
N GLU A 100 -13.59 14.12 7.48
CA GLU A 100 -14.18 14.96 8.49
C GLU A 100 -13.19 15.15 9.64
N LYS A 101 -13.23 16.34 10.26
CA LYS A 101 -12.24 16.78 11.24
C LYS A 101 -12.04 15.81 12.40
N GLU A 102 -13.11 15.14 12.84
CA GLU A 102 -13.09 14.21 13.97
C GLU A 102 -12.41 12.87 13.64
N TRP A 103 -12.20 12.57 12.36
CA TRP A 103 -11.57 11.34 11.85
C TRP A 103 -10.21 11.56 11.19
N MET A 104 -9.82 12.82 10.96
CA MET A 104 -8.56 13.18 10.32
C MET A 104 -7.38 13.15 11.32
N PHE A 105 -7.06 11.96 11.83
CA PHE A 105 -5.98 11.75 12.80
C PHE A 105 -4.60 12.08 12.21
N PRO A 106 -3.84 13.05 12.78
CA PRO A 106 -2.51 13.39 12.28
C PRO A 106 -1.54 12.20 12.22
N GLU A 107 -1.69 11.23 13.13
CA GLU A 107 -0.89 10.00 13.16
C GLU A 107 -1.09 9.14 11.91
N VAL A 108 -2.24 9.25 11.24
CA VAL A 108 -2.57 8.52 10.00
C VAL A 108 -2.29 9.39 8.77
N TYR A 109 -2.82 10.62 8.73
CA TYR A 109 -2.79 11.47 7.53
C TYR A 109 -1.52 12.31 7.38
N ALA A 110 -0.79 12.54 8.48
CA ALA A 110 0.39 13.40 8.53
C ALA A 110 1.46 12.82 9.49
N ASN A 111 1.66 11.50 9.45
CA ASN A 111 2.53 10.79 10.40
C ASN A 111 3.94 11.39 10.42
N LYS A 112 4.40 11.84 11.59
CA LYS A 112 5.67 12.56 11.73
C LYS A 112 6.88 11.73 11.27
N HIS A 113 6.89 10.43 11.56
CA HIS A 113 7.98 9.55 11.12
C HIS A 113 7.99 9.43 9.61
N ALA A 114 6.84 9.18 9.00
CA ALA A 114 6.72 9.09 7.55
C ALA A 114 7.16 10.39 6.86
N VAL A 115 6.67 11.55 7.31
CA VAL A 115 7.04 12.85 6.73
C VAL A 115 8.54 13.09 6.84
N ARG A 116 9.16 12.72 7.98
CA ARG A 116 10.62 12.79 8.16
C ARG A 116 11.35 11.84 7.21
N ILE A 117 10.87 10.63 6.99
CA ILE A 117 11.50 9.68 6.06
C ILE A 117 11.36 10.17 4.62
N LEU A 118 10.15 10.58 4.23
CA LEU A 118 9.84 11.10 2.90
C LEU A 118 10.64 12.35 2.58
N SER A 119 10.95 13.19 3.57
CA SER A 119 11.76 14.40 3.32
C SER A 119 13.21 14.10 2.94
N TYR A 120 13.74 12.93 3.32
CA TYR A 120 15.05 12.46 2.91
C TYR A 120 15.02 11.74 1.55
N ILE A 121 13.89 11.15 1.17
CA ILE A 121 13.72 10.41 -0.09
C ILE A 121 13.34 11.36 -1.24
N LEU A 122 12.33 12.20 -1.03
CA LEU A 122 11.71 13.06 -2.05
C LEU A 122 12.14 14.52 -1.96
N GLY A 123 12.93 14.87 -0.94
CA GLY A 123 13.32 16.24 -0.65
C GLY A 123 12.44 16.93 0.39
N PRO A 124 12.81 18.14 0.83
CA PRO A 124 12.44 18.69 2.14
C PRO A 124 10.95 18.99 2.35
N ARG A 125 10.13 18.97 1.30
CA ARG A 125 8.70 19.34 1.34
C ARG A 125 7.87 18.32 0.53
N PRO A 126 7.70 17.08 1.02
CA PRO A 126 6.83 16.12 0.35
C PRO A 126 5.38 16.60 0.40
N GLU A 127 4.63 16.36 -0.67
CA GLU A 127 3.22 16.73 -0.81
C GLU A 127 2.35 15.48 -1.04
N ALA A 128 1.15 15.49 -0.46
CA ALA A 128 0.16 14.45 -0.70
C ALA A 128 -0.71 14.84 -1.91
N HIS A 129 -0.54 14.14 -3.04
CA HIS A 129 -1.30 14.40 -4.26
C HIS A 129 -2.53 13.49 -4.43
N PHE A 130 -2.61 12.40 -3.69
CA PHE A 130 -3.64 11.38 -3.85
C PHE A 130 -3.90 10.67 -2.54
N ILE A 131 -5.18 10.45 -2.22
CA ILE A 131 -5.60 9.69 -1.05
C ILE A 131 -6.79 8.79 -1.40
N ARG A 132 -6.56 7.48 -1.30
CA ARG A 132 -7.55 6.41 -1.46
C ARG A 132 -7.12 5.23 -0.60
N THR A 133 -7.98 4.23 -0.55
CA THR A 133 -7.81 3.02 0.25
C THR A 133 -7.82 1.78 -0.63
N ASN A 134 -7.27 0.68 -0.12
CA ASN A 134 -7.36 -0.63 -0.75
C ASN A 134 -8.11 -1.59 0.19
N THR A 135 -9.44 -1.52 0.16
CA THR A 135 -10.27 -2.37 1.02
C THR A 135 -10.51 -3.71 0.33
N LEU A 136 -9.84 -4.76 0.80
CA LEU A 136 -9.98 -6.09 0.23
C LEU A 136 -11.27 -6.76 0.73
N LEU A 137 -12.25 -6.82 -0.16
CA LEU A 137 -13.44 -7.64 0.02
C LEU A 137 -13.17 -9.03 -0.54
N ALA A 138 -13.50 -10.07 0.23
CA ALA A 138 -14.14 -11.30 -0.27
C ALA A 138 -13.91 -11.63 -1.75
N THR A 139 -12.76 -12.14 -2.23
CA THR A 139 -12.61 -12.30 -3.69
C THR A 139 -11.76 -13.48 -4.14
N ASN A 140 -12.16 -14.02 -5.30
CA ASN A 140 -11.39 -14.98 -6.09
C ASN A 140 -10.60 -14.29 -7.24
N GLU A 141 -10.61 -12.96 -7.32
CA GLU A 141 -9.84 -12.19 -8.30
C GLU A 141 -8.46 -11.81 -7.79
N ARG A 142 -7.42 -12.22 -8.52
CA ARG A 142 -6.05 -11.75 -8.30
C ARG A 142 -5.71 -10.69 -9.34
N GLN A 143 -5.17 -9.56 -8.91
CA GLN A 143 -4.63 -8.59 -9.86
C GLN A 143 -3.40 -9.16 -10.59
N LEU A 144 -3.10 -8.64 -11.77
CA LEU A 144 -1.84 -8.88 -12.47
C LEU A 144 -0.71 -8.11 -11.78
N VAL A 145 0.53 -8.60 -11.92
CA VAL A 145 1.71 -7.91 -11.37
C VAL A 145 1.85 -6.56 -12.08
N HIS A 146 1.94 -5.49 -11.30
CA HIS A 146 1.95 -4.13 -11.81
C HIS A 146 2.80 -3.19 -10.93
N ALA A 147 3.13 -2.03 -11.50
CA ALA A 147 3.57 -0.85 -10.76
C ALA A 147 2.43 0.19 -10.75
N ASP A 148 2.44 1.15 -9.82
CA ASP A 148 1.38 2.17 -9.70
C ASP A 148 1.54 3.32 -10.70
N LEU A 149 2.07 3.03 -11.89
CA LEU A 149 2.48 4.01 -12.89
C LEU A 149 2.03 3.57 -14.28
N ARG A 150 1.60 4.54 -15.08
CA ARG A 150 1.16 4.35 -16.48
C ARG A 150 1.82 5.35 -17.42
N CYS A 151 2.90 5.98 -16.99
CA CYS A 151 3.59 7.03 -17.73
C CYS A 151 5.09 6.75 -17.73
N GLU A 152 5.79 7.43 -18.63
CA GLU A 152 7.25 7.56 -18.52
C GLU A 152 7.59 8.19 -17.17
N HIS A 153 8.61 7.65 -16.52
CA HIS A 153 9.01 8.08 -15.19
C HIS A 153 10.53 8.00 -15.01
N PRO A 154 11.10 8.78 -14.07
CA PRO A 154 12.52 8.66 -13.72
C PRO A 154 12.91 7.30 -13.17
N GLU A 155 14.20 6.97 -13.25
CA GLU A 155 14.81 5.78 -12.63
C GLU A 155 15.22 5.99 -11.16
N HIS A 156 14.94 7.16 -10.59
CA HIS A 156 15.06 7.43 -9.15
C HIS A 156 13.67 7.58 -8.52
N PRO A 157 13.54 7.45 -7.18
CA PRO A 157 12.29 7.75 -6.50
C PRO A 157 11.81 9.17 -6.81
N PHE A 158 10.54 9.29 -7.19
CA PHE A 158 9.88 10.59 -7.48
C PHE A 158 8.48 10.68 -6.87
N GLY A 159 7.97 9.56 -6.36
CA GLY A 159 6.76 9.49 -5.55
C GLY A 159 6.77 8.20 -4.75
N VAL A 160 6.10 8.24 -3.60
CA VAL A 160 6.06 7.15 -2.63
C VAL A 160 4.61 6.90 -2.25
N VAL A 161 4.21 5.63 -2.29
CA VAL A 161 2.96 5.17 -1.70
C VAL A 161 3.17 5.05 -0.20
N PHE A 162 2.37 5.80 0.55
CA PHE A 162 2.21 5.66 1.99
C PHE A 162 0.96 4.82 2.22
N ASN A 163 1.10 3.65 2.86
CA ASN A 163 -0.04 2.87 3.34
C ASN A 163 -0.02 2.78 4.87
N THR A 164 -1.22 2.83 5.48
CA THR A 164 -1.42 2.52 6.90
C THR A 164 -2.16 1.20 7.01
N CYS A 165 -1.57 0.21 7.66
CA CYS A 165 -2.26 -1.07 7.90
C CYS A 165 -3.32 -0.90 8.99
N LEU A 166 -4.60 -1.04 8.63
CA LEU A 166 -5.71 -0.94 9.59
C LEU A 166 -6.03 -2.24 10.33
N VAL A 167 -5.57 -3.36 9.78
CA VAL A 167 -5.62 -4.68 10.41
C VAL A 167 -4.25 -5.34 10.34
N ASP A 168 -4.02 -6.38 11.16
CA ASP A 168 -2.86 -7.24 10.97
C ASP A 168 -3.05 -7.93 9.62
N VAL A 169 -2.03 -7.91 8.78
CA VAL A 169 -2.08 -8.53 7.45
C VAL A 169 -1.04 -9.61 7.29
N GLY A 170 -1.37 -10.63 6.52
CA GLY A 170 -0.54 -11.80 6.26
C GLY A 170 -1.06 -12.58 5.05
N PRO A 171 -0.36 -13.64 4.62
CA PRO A 171 -0.81 -14.50 3.53
C PRO A 171 -2.24 -15.03 3.74
N GLU A 172 -2.62 -15.25 5.00
CA GLU A 172 -3.92 -15.73 5.41
C GLU A 172 -5.06 -14.73 5.23
N ASN A 173 -4.78 -13.43 5.05
CA ASN A 173 -5.78 -12.39 4.87
C ASN A 173 -5.55 -11.41 3.71
N GLY A 174 -4.78 -11.85 2.71
CA GLY A 174 -4.61 -11.13 1.46
C GLY A 174 -3.55 -10.03 1.51
N THR A 175 -2.45 -10.27 2.26
CA THR A 175 -1.26 -9.39 2.20
C THR A 175 -0.85 -9.11 0.76
N THR A 176 -0.32 -7.91 0.51
CA THR A 176 0.21 -7.57 -0.80
C THR A 176 1.41 -8.45 -1.13
N GLU A 177 1.38 -9.10 -2.29
CA GLU A 177 2.56 -9.75 -2.86
C GLU A 177 3.54 -8.67 -3.29
N LEU A 178 4.79 -8.77 -2.82
CA LEU A 178 5.82 -7.76 -3.08
C LEU A 178 6.99 -8.36 -3.83
N TRP A 179 7.49 -7.62 -4.82
CA TRP A 179 8.69 -7.98 -5.58
C TRP A 179 9.82 -7.04 -5.23
N LEU A 180 10.40 -7.21 -4.03
CA LEU A 180 11.42 -6.32 -3.47
C LEU A 180 12.57 -6.09 -4.45
N GLY A 181 13.03 -4.85 -4.61
CA GLY A 181 14.14 -4.47 -5.48
C GLY A 181 13.75 -4.15 -6.93
N THR A 182 12.48 -4.35 -7.34
CA THR A 182 12.06 -4.05 -8.72
C THR A 182 11.80 -2.57 -9.00
N GLN A 183 11.86 -1.69 -7.99
CA GLN A 183 11.95 -0.24 -8.20
C GLN A 183 13.18 0.17 -9.04
N ASN A 184 14.19 -0.70 -9.12
CA ASN A 184 15.39 -0.50 -9.96
C ASN A 184 15.20 -0.98 -11.42
N THR A 185 13.96 -1.22 -11.85
CA THR A 185 13.62 -1.56 -13.24
C THR A 185 13.07 -0.34 -13.98
N SER A 186 13.02 -0.41 -15.31
CA SER A 186 12.49 0.64 -16.18
C SER A 186 11.08 0.30 -16.70
N ILE A 187 10.45 1.30 -17.34
CA ILE A 187 9.18 1.17 -18.05
C ILE A 187 9.21 0.09 -19.13
N ASP A 188 10.38 -0.31 -19.63
CA ASP A 188 10.53 -1.39 -20.62
C ASP A 188 10.13 -2.77 -20.09
N CYS A 189 10.02 -2.91 -18.76
CA CYS A 189 9.51 -4.13 -18.15
C CYS A 189 7.98 -4.25 -18.26
N HIS A 190 7.28 -3.18 -18.63
CA HIS A 190 5.83 -3.17 -18.78
C HIS A 190 5.40 -3.83 -20.09
N ARG A 191 4.16 -4.33 -20.16
CA ARG A 191 3.61 -4.94 -21.39
C ARG A 191 3.62 -3.98 -22.58
N SER A 192 3.30 -2.72 -22.32
CA SER A 192 3.33 -1.64 -23.30
C SER A 192 3.47 -0.28 -22.58
N LEU A 193 3.95 0.74 -23.30
CA LEU A 193 3.95 2.10 -22.77
C LEU A 193 2.52 2.56 -22.53
N GLY A 194 2.22 3.05 -21.32
CA GLY A 194 0.85 3.42 -20.92
C GLY A 194 0.14 2.37 -20.06
N GLU A 195 0.68 1.15 -19.96
CA GLU A 195 0.16 0.10 -19.09
C GLU A 195 0.90 0.03 -17.77
N ALA A 196 0.17 -0.32 -16.70
CA ALA A 196 0.75 -0.57 -15.38
C ALA A 196 1.32 -1.99 -15.25
N ILE A 197 0.88 -2.91 -16.12
CA ILE A 197 1.10 -4.35 -15.99
C ILE A 197 2.49 -4.73 -16.50
N ILE A 198 3.19 -5.55 -15.73
CA ILE A 198 4.53 -6.05 -16.07
C ILE A 198 4.42 -7.20 -17.09
N ALA A 199 5.31 -7.20 -18.08
CA ALA A 199 5.38 -8.25 -19.10
C ALA A 199 5.87 -9.59 -18.51
N GLU A 200 5.48 -10.71 -19.12
CA GLU A 200 5.81 -12.04 -18.56
C GLU A 200 7.31 -12.36 -18.61
N ALA A 201 8.04 -11.92 -19.66
CA ALA A 201 9.48 -12.17 -19.76
C ALA A 201 10.30 -11.56 -18.59
N PRO A 202 10.17 -10.27 -18.26
CA PRO A 202 10.85 -9.69 -17.09
C PRO A 202 10.35 -10.30 -15.77
N LEU A 203 9.07 -10.63 -15.64
CA LEU A 203 8.54 -11.35 -14.46
C LEU A 203 9.20 -12.73 -14.29
N ALA A 204 9.27 -13.53 -15.35
CA ALA A 204 9.86 -14.86 -15.32
C ALA A 204 11.35 -14.80 -14.94
N LYS A 205 12.09 -13.83 -15.50
CA LYS A 205 13.48 -13.56 -15.10
C LYS A 205 13.56 -13.20 -13.61
N ARG A 206 12.69 -12.31 -13.14
CA ARG A 206 12.69 -11.88 -11.74
C ARG A 206 12.38 -13.01 -10.77
N ARG A 207 11.46 -13.93 -11.10
CA ARG A 207 11.13 -15.10 -10.26
C ARG A 207 12.36 -15.97 -9.95
N VAL A 208 13.29 -16.06 -10.91
CA VAL A 208 14.54 -16.82 -10.74
C VAL A 208 15.56 -16.06 -9.90
N GLU A 209 15.68 -14.74 -10.10
CA GLU A 209 16.66 -13.91 -9.38
C GLU A 209 16.29 -13.66 -7.92
N ARG A 210 15.05 -13.22 -7.68
CA ARG A 210 14.49 -12.96 -6.35
C ARG A 210 12.96 -13.05 -6.46
N PRO A 211 12.35 -14.19 -6.05
CA PRO A 211 10.92 -14.41 -6.15
C PRO A 211 10.14 -13.43 -5.25
N PRO A 212 8.82 -13.27 -5.46
CA PRO A 212 8.01 -12.42 -4.60
C PRO A 212 7.95 -12.93 -3.16
N CYS A 213 7.66 -12.02 -2.24
CA CYS A 213 7.41 -12.32 -0.83
C CYS A 213 6.00 -11.91 -0.39
N TYR A 214 5.55 -12.50 0.71
CA TYR A 214 4.22 -12.33 1.28
C TYR A 214 4.35 -11.97 2.76
N PRO A 215 4.62 -10.69 3.10
CA PRO A 215 4.95 -10.32 4.46
C PRO A 215 3.73 -10.38 5.39
N SER A 216 4.00 -10.65 6.66
CA SER A 216 3.06 -10.36 7.74
C SER A 216 3.38 -8.99 8.34
N ILE A 217 2.42 -8.07 8.33
CA ILE A 217 2.58 -6.68 8.80
C ILE A 217 1.51 -6.40 9.84
N LYS A 218 1.88 -5.84 10.98
CA LYS A 218 0.93 -5.56 12.06
C LYS A 218 0.12 -4.30 11.80
N LYS A 219 -1.12 -4.26 12.29
CA LYS A 219 -1.93 -3.04 12.33
C LYS A 219 -1.19 -1.90 13.04
N GLY A 220 -1.40 -0.68 12.56
CA GLY A 220 -0.68 0.51 13.03
C GLY A 220 0.77 0.61 12.52
N SER A 221 1.19 -0.30 11.65
CA SER A 221 2.39 -0.09 10.84
C SER A 221 2.09 0.86 9.68
N ILE A 222 3.08 1.64 9.29
CA ILE A 222 3.08 2.33 8.00
C ILE A 222 4.01 1.59 7.03
N VAL A 223 3.63 1.55 5.76
CA VAL A 223 4.42 0.98 4.67
C VAL A 223 4.74 2.10 3.70
N LEU A 224 6.03 2.33 3.45
CA LEU A 224 6.50 3.29 2.46
C LEU A 224 7.05 2.50 1.28
N ARG A 225 6.45 2.67 0.11
CA ARG A 225 6.75 1.90 -1.09
C ARG A 225 6.99 2.82 -2.29
N ASP A 226 8.04 2.57 -3.05
CA ASP A 226 8.28 3.26 -4.32
C ASP A 226 7.14 2.97 -5.30
N LEU A 227 6.64 3.99 -6.00
CA LEU A 227 5.57 3.83 -7.00
C LEU A 227 5.91 2.78 -8.08
N ARG A 228 7.20 2.58 -8.35
CA ARG A 228 7.73 1.67 -9.36
C ARG A 228 7.84 0.23 -8.87
N LEU A 229 7.71 -0.02 -7.56
CA LEU A 229 7.83 -1.37 -7.02
C LEU A 229 6.69 -2.26 -7.54
N TRP A 230 7.05 -3.42 -8.07
CA TRP A 230 6.06 -4.36 -8.59
C TRP A 230 5.35 -5.06 -7.44
N HIS A 231 4.03 -5.15 -7.55
CA HIS A 231 3.21 -5.74 -6.50
C HIS A 231 1.89 -6.29 -7.06
N VAL A 232 1.20 -7.04 -6.21
CA VAL A 232 -0.14 -7.56 -6.47
C VAL A 232 -0.96 -7.58 -5.18
N LEU A 233 -2.20 -7.10 -5.24
CA LEU A 233 -3.19 -7.43 -4.21
C LEU A 233 -3.74 -8.84 -4.45
N LEU A 234 -3.64 -9.67 -3.41
CA LEU A 234 -3.96 -11.10 -3.47
C LEU A 234 -5.42 -11.41 -3.17
N LEU A 235 -5.74 -12.66 -3.49
CA LEU A 235 -6.97 -13.36 -3.13
C LEU A 235 -7.12 -13.45 -1.62
N TRP A 236 -8.37 -13.39 -1.16
CA TRP A 236 -8.68 -13.78 0.21
C TRP A 236 -10.19 -14.07 0.47
N ASN A 237 -10.45 -14.73 1.60
CA ASN A 237 -11.71 -15.17 2.19
C ASN A 237 -11.59 -15.17 3.75
N PRO A 238 -12.17 -14.27 4.63
CA PRO A 238 -13.25 -13.25 4.52
C PRO A 238 -12.90 -11.73 4.27
N VAL A 239 -13.15 -10.67 5.10
CA VAL A 239 -12.97 -9.19 4.79
C VAL A 239 -11.97 -8.37 5.68
N ALA A 240 -11.10 -7.51 5.08
CA ALA A 240 -9.86 -6.93 5.64
C ALA A 240 -9.52 -5.63 4.92
N ILE A 241 -9.09 -4.62 5.67
CA ILE A 241 -8.83 -3.27 5.14
C ILE A 241 -7.33 -3.00 5.19
N LEU A 242 -6.75 -2.73 4.02
CA LEU A 242 -5.36 -2.34 3.79
C LEU A 242 -5.23 -0.84 3.46
#